data_AF-A0A6C0H7N4-F1
#
_entry.id   AF-A0A6C0H7N4-F1
#
_cell.length_a   1.000
_cell.length_b   1.000
_cell.length_c   1.000
_cell.angle_alpha   90.00
_cell.angle_beta   90.00
_cell.angle_gamma   90.00
#
_symmetry.space_group_name_H-M   'P 1'
#
loop_
_entity.id
_entity.type
_entity.pdbx_description
1 polymer ?
#
loop_
_entity_poly.entity_id
_entity_poly.type
_entity_poly.pdbx_seq_one_letter_code
_entity_poly.pdbx_strand_id
1 'polypeptide(L)'
;MANILIEKFNNQLLEEQITINIIDYVKEVNNLYYKIDISFIDEFINLVSKDECCIYHDKLQKYGILKIYNGTTNIKRLLIDQNLFQENIDFRVNNIVESAPKGGCTHKNEYYLHPRAFKICLMRSLKTKKYAKYYLLLEECIKYFNEYQNKLKEKYNIDLKLKIENKNNKICQLEQKIDKLLEDNKITHKHNEEMKKYNEEMKIINNELIKRSHKLELQLNDTLEKLDETHNILGETKDELEITNEKLDTTDKTLNIVANKLNIAVKDRVIHTKKKSTIEFFVIMKNLNAEYKYYIIRGQHLYITSKKEQLNEFVEIKKLECVPNATILWNLIKEQLKNSIDYCGNKLNLININESEFLEKIEIIYDSRKEVNL
;
A
#
# COMPACT_ATOMS: atom_id res chain seq x y z
N MET A 1 18.29 -16.71 -80.17
CA MET A 1 19.56 -16.21 -79.60
C MET A 1 19.43 -14.75 -79.15
N ALA A 2 18.77 -13.87 -79.92
CA ALA A 2 18.40 -12.49 -79.51
C ALA A 2 17.73 -12.42 -78.14
N ASN A 3 16.64 -13.18 -77.98
CA ASN A 3 15.79 -13.17 -76.79
C ASN A 3 16.57 -13.48 -75.50
N ILE A 4 17.52 -14.43 -75.55
CA ILE A 4 18.30 -14.86 -74.38
C ILE A 4 19.20 -13.72 -73.87
N LEU A 5 19.82 -12.95 -74.77
CA LEU A 5 20.70 -11.83 -74.39
C LEU A 5 19.90 -10.66 -73.83
N ILE A 6 18.75 -10.35 -74.42
CA ILE A 6 17.86 -9.29 -73.93
C ILE A 6 17.26 -9.67 -72.58
N GLU A 7 16.84 -10.93 -72.40
CA GLU A 7 16.37 -11.45 -71.13
C GLU A 7 17.45 -11.38 -70.04
N LYS A 8 18.70 -11.74 -70.36
CA LYS A 8 19.81 -11.63 -69.43
C LYS A 8 20.04 -10.17 -69.00
N PHE A 9 20.02 -9.24 -69.95
CA PHE A 9 20.14 -7.81 -69.67
C PHE A 9 18.98 -7.32 -68.79
N ASN A 10 17.74 -7.69 -69.11
CA ASN A 10 16.57 -7.34 -68.31
C ASN A 10 16.65 -7.91 -66.88
N ASN A 11 17.11 -9.14 -66.72
CA ASN A 11 17.26 -9.77 -65.40
C ASN A 11 18.30 -9.01 -64.56
N GLN A 12 19.43 -8.59 -65.16
CA GLN A 12 20.41 -7.76 -64.47
C GLN A 12 19.80 -6.43 -64.00
N LEU A 13 19.06 -5.73 -64.88
CA LEU A 13 18.36 -4.50 -64.51
C LEU A 13 17.33 -4.71 -63.39
N LEU A 14 16.68 -5.88 -63.34
CA LEU A 14 15.71 -6.23 -62.29
C LEU A 14 16.40 -6.54 -60.95
N GLU A 15 17.54 -7.22 -60.97
CA GLU A 15 18.34 -7.51 -59.78
C GLU A 15 18.84 -6.22 -59.15
N GLU A 16 19.41 -5.32 -59.96
CA GLU A 16 19.96 -4.03 -59.54
C GLU A 16 18.89 -2.94 -59.33
N GLN A 17 17.62 -3.21 -59.69
CA GLN A 17 16.49 -2.27 -59.62
C GLN A 17 16.73 -0.93 -60.37
N ILE A 18 17.42 -0.98 -61.51
CA ILE A 18 17.81 0.22 -62.27
C ILE A 18 16.66 0.71 -63.14
N THR A 19 16.14 1.92 -62.90
CA THR A 19 15.19 2.53 -63.83
C THR A 19 15.89 3.08 -65.08
N ILE A 20 15.58 2.51 -66.24
CA ILE A 20 16.07 2.99 -67.55
C ILE A 20 14.92 3.52 -68.40
N ASN A 21 15.15 4.57 -69.19
CA ASN A 21 14.16 5.06 -70.14
C ASN A 21 14.18 4.24 -71.44
N ILE A 22 13.11 4.31 -72.23
CA ILE A 22 12.97 3.52 -73.46
C ILE A 22 14.04 3.82 -74.52
N ILE A 23 14.54 5.06 -74.60
CA ILE A 23 15.54 5.44 -75.61
C ILE A 23 16.88 4.80 -75.29
N ASP A 24 17.32 4.92 -74.04
CA ASP A 24 18.56 4.31 -73.56
C ASP A 24 18.47 2.78 -73.62
N TYR A 25 17.30 2.22 -73.29
CA TYR A 25 17.04 0.79 -73.45
C TYR A 25 17.22 0.31 -74.89
N VAL A 26 16.65 1.04 -75.87
CA VAL A 26 16.83 0.73 -77.30
C VAL A 26 18.29 0.83 -77.72
N LYS A 27 19.02 1.83 -77.23
CA LYS A 27 20.46 2.00 -77.52
C LYS A 27 21.28 0.82 -76.99
N GLU A 28 21.05 0.41 -75.74
CA GLU A 28 21.74 -0.73 -75.12
C GLU A 28 21.40 -2.05 -75.84
N VAL A 29 20.11 -2.34 -76.08
CA VAL A 29 19.70 -3.55 -76.81
C VAL A 29 20.27 -3.59 -78.23
N ASN A 30 20.29 -2.44 -78.92
CA ASN A 30 20.91 -2.35 -80.23
C ASN A 30 22.42 -2.62 -80.19
N ASN A 31 23.13 -2.05 -79.20
CA ASN A 31 24.57 -2.28 -79.02
C ASN A 31 24.90 -3.75 -78.73
N LEU A 32 24.06 -4.39 -77.91
CA LEU A 32 24.24 -5.79 -77.51
C LEU A 32 23.99 -6.77 -78.66
N TYR A 33 22.94 -6.55 -79.46
CA TYR A 33 22.46 -7.55 -80.42
C TYR A 33 22.38 -7.08 -81.88
N TYR A 34 21.56 -6.06 -82.16
CA TYR A 34 21.16 -5.76 -83.54
C TYR A 34 22.23 -5.00 -84.34
N LYS A 35 23.05 -4.19 -83.67
CA LYS A 35 24.15 -3.40 -84.23
C LYS A 35 23.74 -2.60 -85.47
N ILE A 36 22.52 -2.07 -85.48
CA ILE A 36 22.00 -1.22 -86.54
C ILE A 36 22.52 0.21 -86.33
N ASP A 37 22.84 0.93 -87.41
CA ASP A 37 23.10 2.37 -87.34
C ASP A 37 21.85 3.12 -86.88
N ILE A 38 21.88 3.56 -85.62
CA ILE A 38 20.83 4.38 -84.98
C ILE A 38 21.35 5.79 -84.64
N SER A 39 22.45 6.24 -85.26
CA SER A 39 23.03 7.58 -85.01
C SER A 39 22.05 8.74 -85.23
N PHE A 40 21.00 8.51 -86.02
CA PHE A 40 19.96 9.48 -86.33
C PHE A 40 18.83 9.55 -85.29
N ILE A 41 18.79 8.65 -84.30
CA ILE A 41 17.61 8.44 -83.43
C ILE A 41 17.21 9.69 -82.65
N ASP A 42 18.16 10.39 -82.04
CA ASP A 42 17.87 11.54 -81.17
C ASP A 42 17.33 12.72 -81.98
N GLU A 43 17.91 13.02 -83.15
CA GLU A 43 17.37 14.01 -84.08
C GLU A 43 15.99 13.59 -84.60
N PHE A 44 15.83 12.32 -84.92
CA PHE A 44 14.60 11.79 -85.49
C PHE A 44 13.43 11.86 -84.52
N ILE A 45 13.62 11.48 -83.25
CA ILE A 45 12.59 11.58 -82.21
C ILE A 45 12.13 13.03 -82.10
N ASN A 46 13.06 13.98 -81.93
CA ASN A 46 12.74 15.40 -81.86
C ASN A 46 11.95 15.91 -83.09
N LEU A 47 12.29 15.40 -84.28
CA LEU A 47 11.61 15.76 -85.53
C LEU A 47 10.17 15.25 -85.58
N VAL A 48 9.88 14.08 -85.00
CA VAL A 48 8.56 13.42 -85.07
C VAL A 48 7.71 13.53 -83.80
N SER A 49 8.21 14.23 -82.77
CA SER A 49 7.51 14.43 -81.50
C SER A 49 6.38 15.47 -81.57
N LYS A 50 6.38 16.36 -82.55
CA LYS A 50 5.32 17.37 -82.73
C LYS A 50 4.17 16.77 -83.54
N ASP A 51 2.93 16.92 -83.10
CA ASP A 51 1.74 16.45 -83.85
C ASP A 51 1.28 17.46 -84.93
N GLU A 52 2.24 18.17 -85.53
CA GLU A 52 1.98 19.24 -86.49
C GLU A 52 2.59 18.91 -87.85
N CYS A 53 2.00 19.45 -88.91
CA CYS A 53 2.52 19.35 -90.27
C CYS A 53 3.71 20.31 -90.47
N CYS A 54 4.83 20.01 -89.83
CA CYS A 54 5.99 20.90 -89.73
C CYS A 54 7.29 20.32 -90.32
N ILE A 55 7.28 19.08 -90.83
CA ILE A 55 8.50 18.44 -91.35
C ILE A 55 8.71 18.89 -92.79
N TYR A 56 9.68 19.78 -93.00
CA TYR A 56 10.02 20.24 -94.34
C TYR A 56 10.56 19.09 -95.22
N HIS A 57 10.23 19.12 -96.51
CA HIS A 57 10.53 18.04 -97.45
C HIS A 57 12.03 17.80 -97.68
N ASP A 58 12.91 18.74 -97.33
CA ASP A 58 14.36 18.56 -97.36
C ASP A 58 14.82 17.37 -96.49
N LYS A 59 14.08 17.07 -95.42
CA LYS A 59 14.35 15.93 -94.54
C LYS A 59 14.21 14.61 -95.28
N LEU A 60 13.35 14.52 -96.31
CA LEU A 60 13.28 13.32 -97.16
C LEU A 60 14.59 13.09 -97.92
N GLN A 61 15.31 14.17 -98.27
CA GLN A 61 16.62 14.08 -98.89
C GLN A 61 17.71 13.76 -97.86
N LYS A 62 17.70 14.43 -96.69
CA LYS A 62 18.65 14.14 -95.59
C LYS A 62 18.61 12.67 -95.16
N TYR A 63 17.42 12.08 -95.13
CA TYR A 63 17.20 10.67 -94.78
C TYR A 63 17.33 9.73 -95.99
N GLY A 64 17.77 10.22 -97.16
CA GLY A 64 18.10 9.37 -98.32
C GLY A 64 16.89 8.73 -99.03
N ILE A 65 15.67 9.21 -98.78
CA ILE A 65 14.46 8.75 -99.47
C ILE A 65 14.45 9.29 -100.90
N LEU A 66 14.76 10.58 -101.07
CA LEU A 66 14.81 11.25 -102.37
C LEU A 66 16.22 11.71 -102.71
N LYS A 67 16.54 11.72 -104.01
CA LYS A 67 17.67 12.47 -104.55
C LYS A 67 17.05 13.63 -105.32
N ILE A 68 17.09 14.84 -104.77
CA ILE A 68 16.51 16.02 -105.41
C ILE A 68 17.57 16.53 -106.40
N TYR A 69 17.53 16.02 -107.63
CA TYR A 69 18.34 16.60 -108.71
C TYR A 69 17.56 17.65 -109.52
N ASN A 70 16.24 17.48 -109.68
CA ASN A 70 15.40 18.38 -110.48
C ASN A 70 14.03 18.65 -109.80
N GLY A 71 13.93 19.75 -109.07
CA GLY A 71 12.64 20.37 -108.68
C GLY A 71 11.70 19.57 -107.76
N THR A 72 10.49 20.12 -107.59
CA THR A 72 9.45 19.66 -106.66
C THR A 72 8.58 18.52 -107.20
N THR A 73 8.68 18.23 -108.50
CA THR A 73 7.90 17.18 -109.20
C THR A 73 8.10 15.79 -108.60
N ASN A 74 9.32 15.49 -108.14
CA ASN A 74 9.63 14.20 -107.50
C ASN A 74 8.96 14.04 -106.12
N ILE A 75 8.70 15.15 -105.41
CA ILE A 75 8.03 15.14 -104.11
C ILE A 75 6.55 14.88 -104.31
N LYS A 76 5.90 15.58 -105.26
CA LYS A 76 4.49 15.35 -105.59
C LYS A 76 4.21 13.88 -105.94
N ARG A 77 5.06 13.28 -106.79
CA ARG A 77 4.97 11.86 -107.14
C ARG A 77 5.13 10.93 -105.93
N LEU A 78 6.07 11.23 -105.04
CA LEU A 78 6.28 10.42 -103.82
C LEU A 78 5.06 10.49 -102.89
N LEU A 79 4.55 11.69 -102.63
CA LEU A 79 3.47 11.89 -101.65
C LEU A 79 2.13 11.39 -102.20
N ILE A 80 1.77 11.83 -103.41
CA ILE A 80 0.45 11.57 -103.99
C ILE A 80 0.42 10.23 -104.72
N ASP A 81 1.30 10.03 -105.71
CA ASP A 81 1.17 8.87 -106.61
C ASP A 81 1.63 7.55 -105.95
N GLN A 82 2.68 7.59 -105.12
CA GLN A 82 3.26 6.38 -104.50
C GLN A 82 2.66 6.05 -103.14
N ASN A 83 2.45 7.05 -102.30
CA ASN A 83 1.97 6.87 -100.94
C ASN A 83 0.47 7.15 -100.76
N LEU A 84 -0.20 7.71 -101.79
CA LEU A 84 -1.63 8.03 -101.76
C LEU A 84 -2.01 8.97 -100.60
N PHE A 85 -1.11 9.89 -100.25
CA PHE A 85 -1.32 10.84 -99.18
C PHE A 85 -2.30 11.96 -99.56
N GLN A 86 -3.02 12.46 -98.56
CA GLN A 86 -4.00 13.52 -98.73
C GLN A 86 -3.45 14.87 -98.24
N GLU A 87 -3.63 15.90 -99.06
CA GLU A 87 -3.28 17.28 -98.70
C GLU A 87 -4.17 17.75 -97.54
N ASN A 88 -3.58 18.53 -96.62
CA ASN A 88 -4.14 18.96 -95.33
C ASN A 88 -4.33 17.88 -94.26
N ILE A 89 -4.10 16.60 -94.58
CA ILE A 89 -4.10 15.49 -93.60
C ILE A 89 -2.67 15.00 -93.37
N ASP A 90 -2.02 14.55 -94.44
CA ASP A 90 -0.69 13.94 -94.40
C ASP A 90 0.43 14.94 -94.69
N PHE A 91 0.13 15.95 -95.53
CA PHE A 91 1.08 17.00 -95.90
C PHE A 91 0.37 18.32 -96.25
N ARG A 92 1.10 19.43 -96.25
CA ARG A 92 0.64 20.76 -96.71
C ARG A 92 1.57 21.29 -97.80
N VAL A 93 1.02 22.06 -98.73
CA VAL A 93 1.77 22.71 -99.80
C VAL A 93 1.69 24.22 -99.65
N ASN A 94 2.85 24.87 -99.62
CA ASN A 94 2.96 26.32 -99.65
C ASN A 94 3.55 26.74 -101.01
N ASN A 95 2.90 27.68 -101.69
CA ASN A 95 3.41 28.22 -102.96
C ASN A 95 4.18 29.50 -102.64
N ILE A 96 5.49 29.47 -102.82
CA ILE A 96 6.38 30.62 -102.58
C ILE A 96 6.70 31.29 -103.90
N VAL A 97 6.67 32.61 -103.89
CA VAL A 97 7.07 33.50 -104.97
C VAL A 97 8.48 34.01 -104.66
N GLU A 98 9.46 33.62 -105.47
CA GLU A 98 10.85 34.07 -105.35
C GLU A 98 11.20 34.97 -106.54
N SER A 99 11.99 36.02 -106.32
CA SER A 99 12.47 36.89 -107.39
C SER A 99 13.58 36.21 -108.18
N ALA A 100 13.45 36.14 -109.50
CA ALA A 100 14.42 35.48 -110.36
C ALA A 100 15.71 36.31 -110.51
N PRO A 101 16.91 35.69 -110.60
CA PRO A 101 18.19 36.40 -110.72
C PRO A 101 18.32 37.30 -111.97
N LYS A 102 17.50 37.07 -113.01
CA LYS A 102 17.53 37.79 -114.29
C LYS A 102 16.25 38.60 -114.56
N GLY A 103 15.49 38.93 -113.51
CA GLY A 103 14.19 39.59 -113.60
C GLY A 103 13.05 38.60 -113.82
N GLY A 104 11.90 38.88 -113.20
CA GLY A 104 10.72 38.00 -113.18
C GLY A 104 10.46 37.32 -111.82
N CYS A 105 9.41 36.51 -111.77
CA CYS A 105 8.98 35.74 -110.60
C CYS A 105 9.08 34.25 -110.90
N THR A 106 9.67 33.48 -109.98
CA THR A 106 9.64 32.01 -109.99
C THR A 106 8.72 31.49 -108.89
N HIS A 107 7.84 30.56 -109.25
CA HIS A 107 6.97 29.87 -108.30
C HIS A 107 7.62 28.56 -107.84
N LYS A 108 7.70 28.34 -106.53
CA LYS A 108 8.24 27.13 -105.93
C LYS A 108 7.24 26.55 -104.94
N ASN A 109 7.00 25.25 -105.04
CA ASN A 109 6.11 24.54 -104.13
C ASN A 109 6.92 23.94 -102.98
N GLU A 110 6.52 24.26 -101.76
CA GLU A 110 7.14 23.77 -100.53
C GLU A 110 6.20 22.83 -99.81
N TYR A 111 6.66 21.60 -99.61
CA TYR A 111 5.90 20.55 -98.95
C TYR A 111 6.31 20.42 -97.48
N TYR A 112 5.34 20.44 -96.60
CA TYR A 112 5.50 20.12 -95.19
C TYR A 112 4.74 18.83 -94.91
N LEU A 113 5.35 17.89 -94.20
CA LEU A 113 4.77 16.59 -93.89
C LEU A 113 4.37 16.54 -92.42
N HIS A 114 3.29 15.81 -92.17
CA HIS A 114 2.97 15.32 -90.84
C HIS A 114 3.98 14.22 -90.43
N PRO A 115 4.34 14.09 -89.15
CA PRO A 115 5.22 13.02 -88.68
C PRO A 115 4.80 11.64 -89.16
N ARG A 116 3.51 11.33 -89.15
CA ARG A 116 2.98 10.05 -89.64
C ARG A 116 3.34 9.81 -91.10
N ALA A 117 3.11 10.79 -91.97
CA ALA A 117 3.43 10.70 -93.40
C ALA A 117 4.94 10.54 -93.62
N PHE A 118 5.75 11.30 -92.87
CA PHE A 118 7.22 11.19 -92.91
C PHE A 118 7.72 9.79 -92.49
N LYS A 119 7.16 9.22 -91.42
CA LYS A 119 7.46 7.83 -90.97
C LYS A 119 7.11 6.80 -92.06
N ILE A 120 5.97 6.95 -92.73
CA ILE A 120 5.56 6.07 -93.83
C ILE A 120 6.54 6.17 -95.00
N CYS A 121 6.99 7.38 -95.37
CA CYS A 121 8.02 7.56 -96.40
C CYS A 121 9.34 6.86 -96.04
N LEU A 122 9.75 6.90 -94.77
CA LEU A 122 10.95 6.22 -94.29
C LEU A 122 10.80 4.69 -94.39
N MET A 123 9.68 4.14 -93.94
CA MET A 123 9.40 2.70 -93.97
C MET A 123 9.29 2.14 -95.39
N ARG A 124 8.68 2.89 -96.31
CA ARG A 124 8.47 2.48 -97.71
C ARG A 124 9.64 2.83 -98.64
N SER A 125 10.71 3.43 -98.12
CA SER A 125 11.86 3.84 -98.92
C SER A 125 12.52 2.64 -99.61
N LEU A 126 12.47 2.62 -100.94
CA LEU A 126 13.13 1.58 -101.75
C LEU A 126 14.66 1.70 -101.74
N LYS A 127 15.18 2.89 -101.44
CA LYS A 127 16.64 3.18 -101.50
C LYS A 127 17.38 2.78 -100.24
N THR A 128 16.70 2.71 -99.10
CA THR A 128 17.33 2.39 -97.83
C THR A 128 16.43 1.56 -96.95
N LYS A 129 16.92 0.37 -96.60
CA LYS A 129 16.23 -0.57 -95.72
C LYS A 129 16.49 -0.29 -94.23
N LYS A 130 17.36 0.68 -93.91
CA LYS A 130 17.81 0.92 -92.52
C LYS A 130 16.67 1.35 -91.60
N TYR A 131 15.73 2.15 -92.12
CA TYR A 131 14.58 2.60 -91.33
C TYR A 131 13.57 1.49 -91.05
N ALA A 132 13.29 0.63 -92.04
CA ALA A 132 12.46 -0.56 -91.81
C ALA A 132 13.06 -1.47 -90.73
N LYS A 133 14.39 -1.72 -90.78
CA LYS A 133 15.10 -2.47 -89.73
C LYS A 133 15.04 -1.78 -88.37
N TYR A 134 15.16 -0.45 -88.34
CA TYR A 134 15.02 0.35 -87.12
C TYR A 134 13.62 0.23 -86.50
N TYR A 135 12.55 0.26 -87.31
CA TYR A 135 11.20 0.09 -86.79
C TYR A 135 10.93 -1.32 -86.25
N LEU A 136 11.48 -2.36 -86.89
CA LEU A 136 11.41 -3.73 -86.36
C LEU A 136 12.15 -3.85 -85.02
N LEU A 137 13.33 -3.23 -84.91
CA LEU A 137 14.07 -3.12 -83.65
C LEU A 137 13.22 -2.45 -82.55
N LEU A 138 12.58 -1.32 -82.87
CA LEU A 138 11.73 -0.61 -81.91
C LEU A 138 10.57 -1.48 -81.42
N GLU A 139 9.89 -2.18 -82.32
CA GLU A 139 8.79 -3.07 -81.98
C GLU A 139 9.21 -4.14 -80.96
N GLU A 140 10.34 -4.80 -81.22
CA GLU A 140 10.89 -5.81 -80.30
C GLU A 140 11.36 -5.20 -78.97
N CYS A 141 12.04 -4.06 -79.02
CA CYS A 141 12.50 -3.36 -77.80
C CYS A 141 11.33 -2.91 -76.93
N ILE A 142 10.25 -2.40 -77.51
CA ILE A 142 9.05 -1.98 -76.77
C ILE A 142 8.42 -3.17 -76.04
N LYS A 143 8.33 -4.33 -76.70
CA LYS A 143 7.83 -5.55 -76.06
C LYS A 143 8.66 -5.91 -74.83
N TYR A 144 9.97 -6.05 -74.97
CA TYR A 144 10.85 -6.45 -73.86
C TYR A 144 10.95 -5.39 -72.77
N PHE A 145 10.94 -4.11 -73.14
CA PHE A 145 10.92 -3.01 -72.18
C PHE A 145 9.66 -3.04 -71.33
N ASN A 146 8.49 -3.26 -71.93
CA ASN A 146 7.23 -3.35 -71.19
C ASN A 146 7.20 -4.55 -70.24
N GLU A 147 7.68 -5.72 -70.70
CA GLU A 147 7.81 -6.90 -69.84
C GLU A 147 8.74 -6.64 -68.64
N TYR A 148 9.88 -6.01 -68.89
CA TYR A 148 10.83 -5.59 -67.85
C TYR A 148 10.20 -4.60 -66.86
N GLN A 149 9.54 -3.55 -67.34
CA GLN A 149 8.88 -2.54 -66.50
C GLN A 149 7.78 -3.16 -65.61
N ASN A 150 7.03 -4.11 -66.14
CA ASN A 150 6.01 -4.82 -65.36
C ASN A 150 6.65 -5.67 -64.26
N LYS A 151 7.69 -6.44 -64.57
CA LYS A 151 8.43 -7.22 -63.57
C LYS A 151 9.06 -6.34 -62.49
N LEU A 152 9.60 -5.18 -62.86
CA LEU A 152 10.17 -4.23 -61.91
C LEU A 152 9.10 -3.71 -60.93
N LYS A 153 7.92 -3.34 -61.46
CA LYS A 153 6.77 -2.91 -60.64
C LYS A 153 6.28 -4.02 -59.71
N GLU A 154 6.20 -5.25 -60.20
CA GLU A 154 5.82 -6.41 -59.38
C GLU A 154 6.80 -6.63 -58.22
N LYS A 155 8.10 -6.61 -58.50
CA LYS A 155 9.15 -6.74 -57.47
C LYS A 155 9.04 -5.64 -56.41
N TYR A 156 8.88 -4.38 -56.84
CA TYR A 156 8.68 -3.26 -55.93
C TYR A 156 7.41 -3.41 -55.06
N ASN A 157 6.31 -3.88 -55.65
CA ASN A 157 5.07 -4.15 -54.92
C ASN A 157 5.23 -5.27 -53.88
N ILE A 158 6.00 -6.32 -54.18
CA ILE A 158 6.31 -7.40 -53.24
C ILE A 158 7.11 -6.84 -52.06
N ASP A 159 8.16 -6.06 -52.32
CA ASP A 159 8.99 -5.44 -51.27
C ASP A 159 8.16 -4.52 -50.36
N LEU A 160 7.23 -3.75 -50.94
CA LEU A 160 6.29 -2.93 -50.16
C LEU A 160 5.34 -3.77 -49.31
N LYS A 161 4.77 -4.86 -49.85
CA LYS A 161 3.89 -5.76 -49.10
C LYS A 161 4.60 -6.36 -47.90
N LEU A 162 5.84 -6.84 -48.07
CA LEU A 162 6.66 -7.37 -46.97
C LEU A 162 6.94 -6.31 -45.89
N LYS A 163 7.24 -5.07 -46.29
CA LYS A 163 7.42 -3.96 -45.34
C LYS A 163 6.15 -3.64 -44.56
N ILE A 164 4.99 -3.68 -45.22
CA ILE A 164 3.68 -3.45 -44.59
C ILE A 164 3.38 -4.57 -43.58
N GLU A 165 3.57 -5.83 -43.98
CA GLU A 165 3.36 -6.99 -43.10
C GLU A 165 4.22 -6.92 -41.83
N ASN A 166 5.51 -6.59 -41.97
CA ASN A 166 6.40 -6.40 -40.83
C ASN A 166 5.93 -5.27 -39.89
N LYS A 167 5.44 -4.16 -40.44
CA LYS A 167 4.89 -3.06 -39.63
C LYS A 167 3.60 -3.49 -38.92
N ASN A 168 2.71 -4.22 -39.60
CA ASN A 168 1.48 -4.73 -39.02
C ASN A 168 1.77 -5.70 -37.86
N ASN A 169 2.72 -6.62 -38.03
CA ASN A 169 3.15 -7.52 -36.96
C ASN A 169 3.64 -6.75 -35.72
N LYS A 170 4.39 -5.65 -35.92
CA LYS A 170 4.82 -4.78 -34.83
C LYS A 170 3.67 -4.04 -34.16
N ILE A 171 2.67 -3.59 -34.92
CA ILE A 171 1.45 -2.97 -34.39
C ILE A 171 0.70 -3.97 -33.51
N CYS A 172 0.45 -5.20 -33.98
CA CYS A 172 -0.24 -6.22 -33.18
C CYS A 172 0.49 -6.53 -31.86
N GLN A 173 1.83 -6.58 -31.86
CA GLN A 173 2.61 -6.75 -30.64
C GLN A 173 2.45 -5.58 -29.65
N LEU A 174 2.32 -4.36 -30.15
CA LEU A 174 2.09 -3.17 -29.33
C LEU A 174 0.66 -3.14 -28.78
N GLU A 175 -0.33 -3.51 -29.59
CA GLU A 175 -1.74 -3.63 -29.17
C GLU A 175 -1.88 -4.62 -28.01
N GLN A 176 -1.28 -5.81 -28.11
CA GLN A 176 -1.26 -6.78 -27.01
C GLN A 176 -0.64 -6.24 -25.72
N LYS A 177 0.43 -5.42 -25.83
CA LYS A 177 1.03 -4.77 -24.65
C LYS A 177 0.11 -3.71 -24.04
N ILE A 178 -0.58 -2.93 -24.88
CA ILE A 178 -1.55 -1.93 -24.43
C ILE A 178 -2.72 -2.60 -23.70
N ASP A 179 -3.26 -3.69 -24.26
CA ASP A 179 -4.36 -4.42 -23.64
C ASP A 179 -3.97 -4.96 -22.25
N LYS A 180 -2.75 -5.50 -22.12
CA LYS A 180 -2.23 -5.95 -20.83
C LYS A 180 -2.11 -4.80 -19.82
N LEU A 181 -1.57 -3.66 -20.24
CA LEU A 181 -1.45 -2.47 -19.38
C LEU A 181 -2.81 -1.89 -18.99
N LEU A 182 -3.81 -1.98 -19.86
CA LEU A 182 -5.18 -1.57 -19.54
C LEU A 182 -5.78 -2.47 -18.47
N GLU A 183 -5.56 -3.78 -18.56
CA GLU A 183 -6.03 -4.73 -17.56
C GLU A 183 -5.34 -4.52 -16.20
N ASP A 184 -4.02 -4.37 -16.20
CA ASP A 184 -3.25 -4.06 -14.98
C ASP A 184 -3.73 -2.75 -14.32
N ASN A 185 -4.04 -1.73 -15.13
CA ASN A 185 -4.60 -0.47 -14.63
C ASN A 185 -6.01 -0.63 -14.02
N LYS A 186 -6.88 -1.44 -14.63
CA LYS A 186 -8.22 -1.71 -14.06
C LYS A 186 -8.11 -2.39 -12.69
N ILE A 187 -7.21 -3.37 -12.57
CA ILE A 187 -6.94 -4.06 -11.29
C ILE A 187 -6.43 -3.05 -10.25
N THR A 188 -5.44 -2.23 -10.62
CA THR A 188 -4.86 -1.21 -9.75
C THR A 188 -5.92 -0.18 -9.30
N HIS A 189 -6.78 0.27 -10.22
CA HIS A 189 -7.86 1.20 -9.90
C HIS A 189 -8.85 0.58 -8.91
N LYS A 190 -9.23 -0.69 -9.09
CA LYS A 190 -10.12 -1.39 -8.17
C LYS A 190 -9.50 -1.47 -6.77
N HIS A 191 -8.23 -1.82 -6.68
CA HIS A 191 -7.51 -1.88 -5.41
C HIS A 191 -7.45 -0.51 -4.71
N ASN A 192 -7.20 0.57 -5.46
CA ASN A 192 -7.18 1.92 -4.91
C ASN A 192 -8.55 2.35 -4.35
N GLU A 193 -9.65 1.99 -5.02
CA GLU A 193 -11.01 2.24 -4.52
C GLU A 193 -11.30 1.45 -3.23
N GLU A 194 -10.87 0.20 -3.13
CA GLU A 194 -10.98 -0.60 -1.91
C GLU A 194 -10.19 0.02 -0.75
N MET A 195 -8.95 0.43 -1.02
CA MET A 195 -8.09 1.09 -0.01
C MET A 195 -8.67 2.43 0.46
N LYS A 196 -9.30 3.18 -0.45
CA LYS A 196 -9.97 4.44 -0.11
C LYS A 196 -11.14 4.21 0.86
N LYS A 197 -11.97 3.19 0.62
CA LYS A 197 -13.06 2.79 1.54
C LYS A 197 -12.51 2.42 2.92
N TYR A 198 -11.47 1.58 2.96
CA TYR A 198 -10.82 1.20 4.21
C TYR A 198 -10.28 2.41 4.99
N ASN A 199 -9.67 3.37 4.30
CA ASN A 199 -9.18 4.60 4.94
C ASN A 199 -10.31 5.47 5.50
N GLU A 200 -11.46 5.54 4.81
CA GLU A 200 -12.64 6.24 5.31
C GLU A 200 -13.19 5.58 6.58
N GLU A 201 -13.28 4.24 6.61
CA GLU A 201 -13.68 3.48 7.80
C GLU A 201 -12.71 3.71 8.97
N MET A 202 -11.41 3.63 8.72
CA MET A 202 -10.38 3.86 9.74
C MET A 202 -10.46 5.27 10.32
N LYS A 203 -10.78 6.28 9.50
CA LYS A 203 -10.96 7.66 9.96
C LYS A 203 -12.14 7.79 10.94
N ILE A 204 -13.23 7.06 10.71
CA ILE A 204 -14.38 7.03 11.63
C ILE A 204 -13.95 6.43 12.97
N ILE A 205 -13.31 5.26 12.94
CA ILE A 205 -12.82 4.57 14.15
C ILE A 205 -11.87 5.47 14.95
N ASN A 206 -10.93 6.13 14.27
CA ASN A 206 -9.97 7.00 14.94
C ASN A 206 -10.64 8.20 15.63
N ASN A 207 -11.66 8.80 15.00
CA ASN A 207 -12.44 9.87 15.62
C ASN A 207 -13.20 9.40 16.86
N GLU A 208 -13.74 8.17 16.85
CA GLU A 208 -14.40 7.57 18.02
C GLU A 208 -13.42 7.32 19.17
N LEU A 209 -12.22 6.81 18.86
CA LEU A 209 -11.15 6.60 19.84
C LEU A 209 -10.73 7.91 20.50
N ILE A 210 -10.56 8.99 19.73
CA ILE A 210 -10.23 10.32 20.25
C ILE A 210 -11.31 10.80 21.24
N LYS A 211 -12.60 10.69 20.89
CA LYS A 211 -13.70 11.06 21.80
C LYS A 211 -13.68 10.24 23.09
N ARG A 212 -13.41 8.93 22.97
CA ARG A 212 -13.34 8.02 24.13
C ARG A 212 -12.15 8.36 25.02
N SER A 213 -11.00 8.69 24.43
CA SER A 213 -9.81 9.14 25.14
C SER A 213 -10.09 10.42 25.94
N HIS A 214 -10.70 11.42 25.33
CA HIS A 214 -11.05 12.67 26.03
C HIS A 214 -12.03 12.42 27.19
N LYS A 215 -12.98 11.50 27.03
CA LYS A 215 -13.90 11.15 28.13
C LYS A 215 -13.15 10.50 29.29
N LEU A 216 -12.22 9.59 29.01
CA LEU A 216 -11.40 8.95 30.03
C LEU A 216 -10.48 9.96 30.74
N GLU A 217 -9.94 10.92 30.01
CA GLU A 217 -9.09 11.99 30.57
C GLU A 217 -9.87 12.88 31.55
N LEU A 218 -11.11 13.27 31.21
CA LEU A 218 -12.00 13.98 32.14
C LEU A 218 -12.28 13.14 33.39
N GLN A 219 -12.62 11.85 33.22
CA GLN A 219 -12.87 10.96 34.36
C GLN A 219 -11.63 10.80 35.24
N LEU A 220 -10.44 10.75 34.65
CA LEU A 220 -9.19 10.67 35.38
C LEU A 220 -8.96 11.93 36.21
N ASN A 221 -9.19 13.11 35.63
CA ASN A 221 -9.07 14.38 36.35
C ASN A 221 -10.06 14.47 37.52
N ASP A 222 -11.33 14.09 37.31
CA ASP A 222 -12.33 14.04 38.39
C ASP A 222 -11.90 13.08 39.53
N THR A 223 -11.27 11.95 39.19
CA THR A 223 -10.76 11.02 40.22
C THR A 223 -9.54 11.57 40.95
N LEU A 224 -8.70 12.35 40.27
CA LEU A 224 -7.54 13.01 40.89
C LEU A 224 -7.99 14.10 41.87
N GLU A 225 -8.97 14.94 41.51
CA GLU A 225 -9.53 15.95 42.44
C GLU A 225 -10.11 15.28 43.69
N LYS A 226 -10.91 14.22 43.53
CA LYS A 226 -11.43 13.46 44.67
C LYS A 226 -10.33 12.87 45.54
N LEU A 227 -9.25 12.39 44.91
CA LEU A 227 -8.11 11.85 45.63
C LEU A 227 -7.43 12.95 46.47
N ASP A 228 -7.22 14.14 45.89
CA ASP A 228 -6.65 15.30 46.60
C ASP A 228 -7.54 15.75 47.76
N GLU A 229 -8.86 15.79 47.59
CA GLU A 229 -9.81 16.05 48.68
C GLU A 229 -9.66 15.04 49.81
N THR A 230 -9.64 13.74 49.50
CA THR A 230 -9.45 12.70 50.52
C THR A 230 -8.08 12.78 51.18
N HIS A 231 -7.04 13.19 50.46
CA HIS A 231 -5.70 13.36 51.00
C HIS A 231 -5.65 14.51 52.02
N ASN A 232 -6.29 15.64 51.71
CA ASN A 232 -6.42 16.77 52.62
C ASN A 232 -7.17 16.38 53.90
N ILE A 233 -8.33 15.72 53.77
CA ILE A 233 -9.10 15.23 54.93
C ILE A 233 -8.24 14.30 55.78
N LEU A 234 -7.51 13.37 55.16
CA LEU A 234 -6.63 12.45 55.90
C LEU A 234 -5.52 13.19 56.65
N GLY A 235 -4.98 14.27 56.05
CA GLY A 235 -4.03 15.18 56.70
C GLY A 235 -4.64 15.83 57.95
N GLU A 236 -5.82 16.44 57.83
CA GLU A 236 -6.53 17.03 58.97
C GLU A 236 -6.80 16.00 60.07
N THR A 237 -7.25 14.80 59.70
CA THR A 237 -7.53 13.72 60.66
C THR A 237 -6.27 13.28 61.39
N LYS A 238 -5.13 13.25 60.70
CA LYS A 238 -3.83 12.92 61.29
C LYS A 238 -3.40 13.98 62.32
N ASP A 239 -3.54 15.26 61.99
CA ASP A 239 -3.21 16.36 62.89
C ASP A 239 -4.10 16.34 64.15
N GLU A 240 -5.41 16.09 63.98
CA GLU A 240 -6.33 15.89 65.11
C GLU A 240 -5.92 14.72 66.00
N LEU A 241 -5.52 13.58 65.40
CA LEU A 241 -5.01 12.42 66.12
C LEU A 241 -3.74 12.75 66.91
N GLU A 242 -2.82 13.53 66.34
CA GLU A 242 -1.58 13.96 66.99
C GLU A 242 -1.88 14.83 68.22
N ILE A 243 -2.77 15.82 68.10
CA ILE A 243 -3.25 16.64 69.22
C ILE A 243 -3.91 15.75 70.29
N THR A 244 -4.71 14.77 69.88
CA THR A 244 -5.40 13.87 70.81
C THR A 244 -4.39 12.99 71.55
N ASN A 245 -3.33 12.54 70.87
CA ASN A 245 -2.25 11.77 71.44
C ASN A 245 -1.43 12.59 72.45
N GLU A 246 -1.12 13.85 72.15
CA GLU A 246 -0.48 14.77 73.11
C GLU A 246 -1.36 15.00 74.35
N LYS A 247 -2.68 15.17 74.18
CA LYS A 247 -3.64 15.25 75.29
C LYS A 247 -3.66 13.97 76.11
N LEU A 248 -3.61 12.81 75.48
CA LEU A 248 -3.50 11.52 76.17
C LEU A 248 -2.20 11.46 76.99
N ASP A 249 -1.05 11.80 76.42
CA ASP A 249 0.23 11.84 77.12
C ASP A 249 0.23 12.78 78.33
N THR A 250 -0.35 13.98 78.19
CA THR A 250 -0.48 14.92 79.32
C THR A 250 -1.44 14.40 80.39
N THR A 251 -2.53 13.76 80.00
CA THR A 251 -3.47 13.11 80.91
C THR A 251 -2.79 11.97 81.64
N ASP A 252 -1.98 11.16 80.95
CA ASP A 252 -1.25 10.02 81.51
C ASP A 252 -0.17 10.48 82.51
N LYS A 253 0.56 11.56 82.19
CA LYS A 253 1.45 12.25 83.17
C LYS A 253 0.68 12.73 84.40
N THR A 254 -0.51 13.29 84.21
CA THR A 254 -1.36 13.79 85.31
C THR A 254 -1.88 12.64 86.17
N LEU A 255 -2.32 11.55 85.55
CA LEU A 255 -2.73 10.32 86.23
C LEU A 255 -1.58 9.71 87.00
N ASN A 256 -0.36 9.66 86.46
CA ASN A 256 0.83 9.23 87.18
C ASN A 256 1.14 10.11 88.41
N ILE A 257 0.95 11.43 88.30
CA ILE A 257 1.09 12.35 89.46
C ILE A 257 -0.01 12.08 90.50
N VAL A 258 -1.26 11.89 90.08
CA VAL A 258 -2.39 11.58 90.97
C VAL A 258 -2.20 10.21 91.62
N ALA A 259 -1.78 9.19 90.87
CA ALA A 259 -1.44 7.88 91.36
C ALA A 259 -0.31 7.95 92.38
N ASN A 260 0.76 8.71 92.11
CA ASN A 260 1.82 8.97 93.10
C ASN A 260 1.31 9.69 94.34
N LYS A 261 0.44 10.71 94.21
CA LYS A 261 -0.19 11.40 95.35
C LYS A 261 -1.11 10.49 96.17
N LEU A 262 -1.89 9.63 95.51
CA LEU A 262 -2.69 8.60 96.16
C LEU A 262 -1.81 7.55 96.84
N ASN A 263 -0.70 7.15 96.21
CA ASN A 263 0.27 6.24 96.81
C ASN A 263 0.94 6.86 98.05
N ILE A 264 1.13 8.19 98.07
CA ILE A 264 1.58 8.93 99.26
C ILE A 264 0.45 9.05 100.31
N ALA A 265 -0.80 9.26 99.91
CA ALA A 265 -1.95 9.38 100.81
C ALA A 265 -2.43 8.04 101.41
N VAL A 266 -2.11 6.91 100.78
CA VAL A 266 -2.49 5.55 101.20
C VAL A 266 -1.34 4.84 101.94
N LYS A 267 -0.10 5.34 101.85
CA LYS A 267 1.07 4.79 102.57
C LYS A 267 1.01 4.89 104.10
N ASP A 268 -0.06 5.44 104.69
CA ASP A 268 -0.08 5.71 106.13
C ASP A 268 -1.27 5.14 106.94
N ARG A 269 -2.05 4.18 106.42
CA ARG A 269 -3.04 3.45 107.27
C ARG A 269 -3.29 1.99 106.88
N VAL A 270 -2.28 1.14 107.05
CA VAL A 270 -2.53 -0.26 107.47
C VAL A 270 -1.62 -0.56 108.64
N ILE A 271 -2.13 -0.34 109.85
CA ILE A 271 -1.41 -0.59 111.10
C ILE A 271 -1.29 -2.10 111.30
N HIS A 272 -0.08 -2.65 111.18
CA HIS A 272 0.20 -4.02 111.60
C HIS A 272 0.14 -4.13 113.13
N THR A 273 -0.96 -4.69 113.66
CA THR A 273 -1.09 -4.94 115.10
C THR A 273 -0.30 -6.21 115.49
N LYS A 274 0.73 -6.04 116.33
CA LYS A 274 1.60 -7.14 116.84
C LYS A 274 0.91 -8.05 117.88
N LYS A 275 -0.41 -7.94 118.12
CA LYS A 275 -1.15 -8.78 119.08
C LYS A 275 -1.70 -10.04 118.40
N LYS A 276 -1.20 -11.22 118.78
CA LYS A 276 -1.70 -12.54 118.28
C LYS A 276 -3.21 -12.76 118.47
N SER A 277 -3.86 -12.04 119.39
CA SER A 277 -5.29 -12.17 119.67
C SER A 277 -6.21 -11.48 118.63
N THR A 278 -5.68 -10.58 117.79
CA THR A 278 -6.48 -9.83 116.80
C THR A 278 -6.34 -10.34 115.37
N ILE A 279 -5.62 -11.45 115.18
CA ILE A 279 -5.43 -12.09 113.88
C ILE A 279 -6.74 -12.79 113.49
N GLU A 280 -7.29 -12.41 112.34
CA GLU A 280 -8.42 -13.12 111.73
C GLU A 280 -7.91 -14.24 110.85
N PHE A 281 -8.66 -15.34 110.75
CA PHE A 281 -8.43 -16.34 109.74
C PHE A 281 -9.63 -16.45 108.82
N PHE A 282 -9.35 -16.85 107.59
CA PHE A 282 -10.34 -17.23 106.60
C PHE A 282 -10.21 -18.74 106.39
N VAL A 283 -11.23 -19.48 106.78
CA VAL A 283 -11.23 -20.94 106.76
C VAL A 283 -12.34 -21.44 105.85
N ILE A 284 -11.99 -22.41 105.02
CA ILE A 284 -12.90 -23.11 104.13
C ILE A 284 -13.10 -24.52 104.67
N MET A 285 -14.35 -24.90 104.89
CA MET A 285 -14.75 -26.24 105.31
C MET A 285 -15.64 -26.90 104.26
N LYS A 286 -15.66 -28.23 104.22
CA LYS A 286 -16.32 -29.05 103.20
C LYS A 286 -17.14 -30.18 103.84
N ASN A 287 -18.37 -30.38 103.36
CA ASN A 287 -19.19 -31.55 103.66
C ASN A 287 -19.89 -32.01 102.38
N LEU A 288 -19.61 -33.22 101.91
CA LEU A 288 -20.17 -33.75 100.66
C LEU A 288 -21.67 -34.08 100.76
N ASN A 289 -22.18 -34.28 101.98
CA ASN A 289 -23.56 -34.67 102.24
C ASN A 289 -24.49 -33.46 102.49
N ALA A 290 -23.96 -32.24 102.50
CA ALA A 290 -24.72 -31.02 102.71
C ALA A 290 -25.24 -30.42 101.39
N GLU A 291 -26.39 -29.76 101.44
CA GLU A 291 -26.97 -29.03 100.29
C GLU A 291 -26.00 -27.98 99.70
N TYR A 292 -25.26 -27.30 100.58
CA TYR A 292 -24.09 -26.50 100.20
C TYR A 292 -22.82 -27.20 100.66
N LYS A 293 -22.01 -27.61 99.68
CA LYS A 293 -20.84 -28.47 99.90
C LYS A 293 -19.72 -27.79 100.67
N TYR A 294 -19.67 -26.46 100.68
CA TYR A 294 -18.62 -25.68 101.31
C TYR A 294 -19.17 -24.61 102.26
N TYR A 295 -18.43 -24.35 103.33
CA TYR A 295 -18.74 -23.36 104.35
C TYR A 295 -17.53 -22.49 104.66
N ILE A 296 -17.74 -21.18 104.72
CA ILE A 296 -16.70 -20.17 104.95
C ILE A 296 -16.81 -19.63 106.38
N ILE A 297 -15.74 -19.77 107.15
CA ILE A 297 -15.62 -19.18 108.49
C ILE A 297 -14.61 -18.04 108.43
N ARG A 298 -15.00 -16.88 108.97
CA ARG A 298 -14.20 -15.66 109.00
C ARG A 298 -14.23 -15.10 110.41
N GLY A 299 -13.07 -14.84 110.99
CA GLY A 299 -12.99 -14.22 112.31
C GLY A 299 -11.73 -14.61 113.07
N GLN A 300 -11.67 -14.23 114.34
CA GLN A 300 -10.51 -14.51 115.18
C GLN A 300 -10.45 -15.98 115.60
N HIS A 301 -9.28 -16.43 116.03
CA HIS A 301 -9.02 -17.83 116.42
C HIS A 301 -10.11 -18.43 117.31
N LEU A 302 -10.51 -17.73 118.39
CA LEU A 302 -11.52 -18.19 119.34
C LEU A 302 -12.90 -18.43 118.69
N TYR A 303 -13.32 -17.51 117.81
CA TYR A 303 -14.58 -17.65 117.08
C TYR A 303 -14.52 -18.84 116.12
N ILE A 304 -13.40 -19.01 115.42
CA ILE A 304 -13.23 -20.10 114.47
C ILE A 304 -13.23 -21.45 115.16
N THR A 305 -12.54 -21.59 116.29
CA THR A 305 -12.52 -22.83 117.06
C THR A 305 -13.94 -23.18 117.55
N SER A 306 -14.66 -22.22 118.13
CA SER A 306 -16.04 -22.44 118.58
C SER A 306 -17.00 -22.78 117.43
N LYS A 307 -16.83 -22.14 116.26
CA LYS A 307 -17.69 -22.39 115.10
C LYS A 307 -17.40 -23.73 114.42
N LYS A 308 -16.14 -24.18 114.45
CA LYS A 308 -15.74 -25.51 113.96
C LYS A 308 -16.35 -26.64 114.81
N GLU A 309 -16.38 -26.50 116.13
CA GLU A 309 -17.03 -27.48 117.02
C GLU A 309 -18.54 -27.62 116.75
N GLN A 310 -19.21 -26.53 116.35
CA GLN A 310 -20.61 -26.54 115.94
C GLN A 310 -20.86 -27.14 114.54
N LEU A 311 -19.81 -27.35 113.73
CA LEU A 311 -19.86 -27.84 112.36
C LEU A 311 -19.08 -29.17 112.25
N ASN A 312 -19.34 -30.09 113.18
CA ASN A 312 -18.68 -31.39 113.32
C ASN A 312 -18.75 -32.28 112.06
N GLU A 313 -19.73 -32.09 111.17
CA GLU A 313 -19.85 -32.84 109.90
C GLU A 313 -19.02 -32.24 108.74
N PHE A 314 -18.41 -31.07 108.92
CA PHE A 314 -17.58 -30.41 107.91
C PHE A 314 -16.09 -30.61 108.20
N VAL A 315 -15.30 -30.86 107.15
CA VAL A 315 -13.84 -31.01 107.21
C VAL A 315 -13.16 -29.75 106.69
N GLU A 316 -12.17 -29.22 107.40
CA GLU A 316 -11.37 -28.07 106.96
C GLU A 316 -10.48 -28.43 105.77
N ILE A 317 -10.57 -27.64 104.69
CA ILE A 317 -9.79 -27.86 103.45
C ILE A 317 -8.75 -26.78 103.18
N LYS A 318 -8.93 -25.56 103.71
CA LYS A 318 -7.94 -24.47 103.59
C LYS A 318 -8.09 -23.47 104.74
N LYS A 319 -6.96 -22.98 105.24
CA LYS A 319 -6.88 -21.93 106.25
C LYS A 319 -5.90 -20.85 105.78
N LEU A 320 -6.36 -19.62 105.73
CA LEU A 320 -5.56 -18.45 105.39
C LEU A 320 -5.51 -17.49 106.59
N GLU A 321 -4.32 -16.99 106.89
CA GLU A 321 -4.11 -15.97 107.92
C GLU A 321 -4.41 -14.58 107.32
N CYS A 322 -5.41 -13.88 107.84
CA CYS A 322 -5.84 -12.58 107.32
C CYS A 322 -5.55 -11.50 108.37
N VAL A 323 -4.52 -10.69 108.15
CA VAL A 323 -4.27 -9.42 108.86
C VAL A 323 -5.56 -8.57 108.74
N PRO A 324 -6.08 -7.96 109.83
CA PRO A 324 -7.50 -7.94 110.21
C PRO A 324 -8.46 -7.47 109.11
N ASN A 325 -8.82 -8.40 108.22
CA ASN A 325 -9.71 -8.12 107.08
C ASN A 325 -10.21 -9.36 106.32
N ALA A 326 -10.58 -10.44 107.02
CA ALA A 326 -11.13 -11.65 106.39
C ALA A 326 -12.46 -11.36 105.65
N THR A 327 -13.18 -10.31 106.05
CA THR A 327 -14.42 -9.87 105.39
C THR A 327 -14.17 -9.27 104.01
N ILE A 328 -13.14 -8.43 103.84
CA ILE A 328 -12.80 -7.93 102.51
C ILE A 328 -12.34 -9.07 101.62
N LEU A 329 -11.62 -10.09 102.15
CA LEU A 329 -11.24 -11.28 101.37
C LEU A 329 -12.46 -11.98 100.78
N TRP A 330 -13.49 -12.16 101.61
CA TRP A 330 -14.73 -12.76 101.15
C TRP A 330 -15.44 -11.96 100.06
N ASN A 331 -15.45 -10.63 100.18
CA ASN A 331 -16.11 -9.79 99.19
C ASN A 331 -15.43 -9.85 97.82
N LEU A 332 -14.09 -9.84 97.76
CA LEU A 332 -13.38 -10.00 96.48
C LEU A 332 -13.60 -11.38 95.85
N ILE A 333 -13.62 -12.44 96.68
CA ILE A 333 -13.89 -13.80 96.16
C ILE A 333 -15.28 -13.86 95.53
N LYS A 334 -16.31 -13.30 96.19
CA LYS A 334 -17.67 -13.25 95.63
C LYS A 334 -17.76 -12.45 94.34
N GLU A 335 -17.00 -11.37 94.22
CA GLU A 335 -17.00 -10.50 93.05
C GLU A 335 -16.28 -11.16 91.86
N GLN A 336 -15.05 -11.63 92.06
CA GLN A 336 -14.24 -12.22 91.00
C GLN A 336 -14.73 -13.59 90.56
N LEU A 337 -15.38 -14.35 91.47
CA LEU A 337 -15.95 -15.66 91.16
C LEU A 337 -17.47 -15.62 91.00
N LYS A 338 -18.07 -14.44 90.78
CA LYS A 338 -19.53 -14.26 90.73
C LYS A 338 -20.26 -15.23 89.79
N ASN A 339 -19.61 -15.64 88.69
CA ASN A 339 -20.18 -16.57 87.70
C ASN A 339 -19.71 -18.02 87.89
N SER A 340 -18.88 -18.28 88.90
CA SER A 340 -18.24 -19.58 89.15
C SER A 340 -18.70 -20.24 90.47
N ILE A 341 -19.25 -19.46 91.40
CA ILE A 341 -19.78 -19.94 92.68
C ILE A 341 -21.22 -19.46 92.90
N ASP A 342 -22.04 -20.32 93.49
CA ASP A 342 -23.34 -19.95 94.06
C ASP A 342 -23.18 -19.86 95.58
N TYR A 343 -23.62 -18.77 96.20
CA TYR A 343 -23.42 -18.55 97.62
C TYR A 343 -24.65 -17.97 98.31
N CYS A 344 -24.92 -18.47 99.52
CA CYS A 344 -25.93 -17.93 100.42
C CYS A 344 -25.30 -17.72 101.80
N GLY A 345 -25.03 -16.46 102.13
CA GLY A 345 -24.35 -16.08 103.37
C GLY A 345 -22.90 -16.60 103.44
N ASN A 346 -22.66 -17.56 104.33
CA ASN A 346 -21.35 -18.22 104.53
C ASN A 346 -21.28 -19.60 103.83
N LYS A 347 -22.36 -20.04 103.20
CA LYS A 347 -22.43 -21.33 102.48
C LYS A 347 -22.18 -21.10 101.00
N LEU A 348 -21.47 -22.00 100.33
CA LEU A 348 -21.22 -21.92 98.90
C LEU A 348 -21.22 -23.29 98.21
N ASN A 349 -21.57 -23.28 96.94
CA ASN A 349 -21.44 -24.37 95.99
C ASN A 349 -20.64 -23.89 94.78
N LEU A 350 -19.87 -24.80 94.19
CA LEU A 350 -19.13 -24.52 92.96
C LEU A 350 -20.03 -24.90 91.77
N ILE A 351 -20.11 -24.01 90.78
CA ILE A 351 -20.94 -24.21 89.59
C ILE A 351 -20.07 -24.67 88.42
N ASN A 352 -19.11 -23.82 88.02
CA ASN A 352 -18.34 -23.96 86.79
C ASN A 352 -16.82 -24.11 87.02
N ILE A 353 -16.42 -24.43 88.26
CA ILE A 353 -15.02 -24.64 88.64
C ILE A 353 -14.91 -25.88 89.52
N ASN A 354 -13.79 -26.59 89.40
CA ASN A 354 -13.48 -27.69 90.31
C ASN A 354 -12.82 -27.17 91.61
N GLU A 355 -12.70 -28.04 92.63
CA GLU A 355 -12.15 -27.66 93.93
C GLU A 355 -10.70 -27.15 93.85
N SER A 356 -9.87 -27.74 92.99
CA SER A 356 -8.46 -27.35 92.82
C SER A 356 -8.35 -25.94 92.24
N GLU A 357 -9.09 -25.66 91.17
CA GLU A 357 -9.17 -24.34 90.54
C GLU A 357 -9.76 -23.28 91.49
N PHE A 358 -10.74 -23.67 92.31
CA PHE A 358 -11.31 -22.79 93.32
C PHE A 358 -10.28 -22.37 94.37
N LEU A 359 -9.52 -23.33 94.90
CA LEU A 359 -8.48 -23.05 95.89
C LEU A 359 -7.32 -22.25 95.31
N GLU A 360 -6.90 -22.54 94.07
CA GLU A 360 -5.86 -21.78 93.36
C GLU A 360 -6.28 -20.33 93.10
N LYS A 361 -7.52 -20.10 92.64
CA LYS A 361 -8.05 -18.74 92.46
C LYS A 361 -8.13 -17.99 93.78
N ILE A 362 -8.49 -18.65 94.88
CA ILE A 362 -8.47 -18.02 96.21
C ILE A 362 -7.04 -17.62 96.61
N GLU A 363 -6.04 -18.44 96.31
CA GLU A 363 -4.63 -18.15 96.57
C GLU A 363 -4.16 -16.94 95.75
N ILE A 364 -4.49 -16.88 94.46
CA ILE A 364 -4.20 -15.71 93.60
C ILE A 364 -4.87 -14.44 94.13
N ILE A 365 -6.14 -14.52 94.56
CA ILE A 365 -6.87 -13.38 95.14
C ILE A 365 -6.27 -12.94 96.48
N TYR A 366 -5.71 -13.89 97.23
CA TYR A 366 -5.07 -13.62 98.50
C TYR A 366 -3.67 -13.03 98.32
N ASP A 367 -2.87 -13.54 97.39
CA ASP A 367 -1.51 -13.07 97.12
C ASP A 367 -1.46 -11.75 96.34
N SER A 368 -2.43 -11.48 95.46
CA SER A 368 -2.58 -10.15 94.83
C SER A 368 -2.84 -9.02 95.85
N ARG A 369 -3.16 -9.34 97.11
CA ARG A 369 -3.19 -8.38 98.21
C ARG A 369 -1.85 -8.21 98.92
N LYS A 370 -0.98 -9.23 98.86
CA LYS A 370 0.36 -9.20 99.45
C LYS A 370 1.36 -8.51 98.54
N GLU A 371 1.17 -8.59 97.23
CA GLU A 371 1.98 -7.89 96.23
C GLU A 371 1.43 -6.50 95.93
N VAL A 372 1.45 -5.64 96.93
CA VAL A 372 1.51 -4.18 96.73
C VAL A 372 2.87 -3.72 97.27
N ASN A 373 3.93 -4.07 96.54
CA ASN A 373 5.33 -3.61 96.65
C ASN A 373 5.94 -3.97 95.28
N LEU A 374 6.45 -3.09 94.42
CA LEU A 374 7.05 -1.77 94.55
C LEU A 374 6.84 -0.99 93.25
#